data_AF-A0A6L6CVY0-F1
#
_entry.id   AF-A0A6L6CVY0-F1
#
_cell.length_a   1.000
_cell.length_b   1.000
_cell.length_c   1.000
_cell.angle_alpha   90.00
_cell.angle_beta   90.00
_cell.angle_gamma   90.00
#
_symmetry.space_group_name_H-M   'P 1'
#
loop_
_entity.id
_entity.type
_entity.pdbx_description
1 polymer ?
#
loop_
_entity_poly.entity_id
_entity_poly.type
_entity_poly.pdbx_seq_one_letter_code
_entity_poly.pdbx_strand_id
1 'polypeptide(L)'
;GFGRTGKWFGFEHYGISPDVVLMAKAMGNGMPIGAMWAKRSVAEVFKPGDHGSTFSGTAIATSAAKATIIEMQRIDAPRLATEKGALLTQLVSKLDNVSSVRGLGLLLGVELAPGIDAKLVQLSLLELGLVTNAVTASALRLAPPITVTTDEIHEAVSMIASALKGYSS
;
A
#
# COMPACT_ATOMS: atom_id res chain seq x y z
N GLY A 1 -3.41 1.72 6.44
CA GLY A 1 -4.84 1.97 6.67
C GLY A 1 -5.63 1.63 5.43
N PHE A 2 -6.95 1.57 5.55
CA PHE A 2 -7.88 1.16 4.51
C PHE A 2 -7.48 -0.16 3.84
N GLY A 3 -7.37 -1.24 4.60
CA GLY A 3 -7.22 -2.60 4.06
C GLY A 3 -5.83 -2.96 3.51
N ARG A 4 -4.99 -1.97 3.16
CA ARG A 4 -3.68 -2.16 2.50
C ARG A 4 -2.81 -3.27 3.10
N THR A 5 -2.77 -3.36 4.43
CA THR A 5 -1.91 -4.31 5.16
C THR A 5 -2.65 -5.54 5.65
N GLY A 6 -3.87 -5.82 5.16
CA GLY A 6 -4.67 -6.97 5.59
C GLY A 6 -5.61 -6.71 6.77
N LYS A 7 -5.63 -5.49 7.29
CA LYS A 7 -6.55 -4.98 8.33
C LYS A 7 -7.06 -3.61 7.93
N TRP A 8 -8.15 -3.14 8.52
CA TRP A 8 -8.67 -1.80 8.24
C TRP A 8 -7.61 -0.75 8.58
N PHE A 9 -7.00 -0.84 9.75
CA PHE A 9 -5.86 -0.01 10.12
C PHE A 9 -4.66 -0.82 10.58
N GLY A 10 -3.46 -0.26 10.40
CA GLY A 10 -2.21 -0.96 10.70
C GLY A 10 -2.02 -1.23 12.20
N PHE A 11 -2.55 -0.36 13.07
CA PHE A 11 -2.49 -0.53 14.52
C PHE A 11 -3.25 -1.77 15.02
N GLU A 12 -4.24 -2.26 14.26
CA GLU A 12 -5.04 -3.44 14.62
C GLU A 12 -4.20 -4.72 14.66
N HIS A 13 -3.13 -4.79 13.87
CA HIS A 13 -2.19 -5.92 13.90
C HIS A 13 -1.47 -6.08 15.24
N TYR A 14 -1.42 -5.02 16.03
CA TYR A 14 -0.66 -4.95 17.28
C TYR A 14 -1.55 -4.77 18.51
N GLY A 15 -2.88 -4.86 18.35
CA GLY A 15 -3.82 -4.66 19.46
C GLY A 15 -3.78 -3.25 20.06
N ILE A 16 -3.27 -2.27 19.33
CA ILE A 16 -3.13 -0.88 19.81
C ILE A 16 -4.45 -0.14 19.61
N SER A 17 -4.82 0.69 20.58
CA SER A 17 -5.97 1.62 20.49
C SER A 17 -5.49 3.08 20.55
N PRO A 18 -5.19 3.70 19.39
CA PRO A 18 -4.65 5.06 19.35
C PRO A 18 -5.65 6.09 19.86
N ASP A 19 -5.13 7.18 20.43
CA ASP A 19 -5.95 8.35 20.78
C ASP A 19 -6.30 9.20 19.56
N VAL A 20 -5.41 9.21 18.56
CA VAL A 20 -5.57 9.92 17.29
C VAL A 20 -5.12 9.03 16.14
N VAL A 21 -5.90 9.00 15.06
CA VAL A 21 -5.62 8.29 13.80
C VAL A 21 -5.70 9.29 12.65
N LEU A 22 -4.65 9.33 11.83
CA LEU A 22 -4.59 10.14 10.61
C LEU A 22 -4.96 9.29 9.39
N MET A 23 -5.81 9.84 8.53
CA MET A 23 -6.41 9.13 7.40
C MET A 23 -6.37 10.01 6.15
N ALA A 24 -6.08 9.41 4.99
CA ALA A 24 -6.02 10.08 3.69
C ALA A 24 -5.92 9.00 2.58
N LYS A 25 -5.28 9.32 1.45
CA LYS A 25 -4.88 8.39 0.38
C LYS A 25 -6.04 7.49 -0.08
N ALA A 26 -6.00 6.21 0.29
CA ALA A 26 -7.00 5.21 -0.08
C ALA A 26 -8.42 5.60 0.37
N MET A 27 -8.58 6.45 1.38
CA MET A 27 -9.88 6.97 1.82
C MET A 27 -10.67 7.62 0.69
N GLY A 28 -10.01 8.38 -0.19
CA GLY A 28 -10.66 9.08 -1.30
C GLY A 28 -10.50 8.39 -2.66
N ASN A 29 -9.72 7.30 -2.73
CA ASN A 29 -9.38 6.57 -3.95
C ASN A 29 -9.10 7.47 -5.17
N GLY A 30 -8.28 8.51 -4.99
CA GLY A 30 -7.95 9.50 -6.02
C GLY A 30 -8.53 10.90 -5.75
N MET A 31 -9.66 10.99 -5.05
CA MET A 31 -10.20 12.27 -4.59
C MET A 31 -9.37 12.82 -3.40
N PRO A 32 -8.90 14.08 -3.43
CA PRO A 32 -8.15 14.65 -2.31
C PRO A 32 -9.02 14.78 -1.05
N ILE A 33 -8.68 14.00 -0.03
CA ILE A 33 -9.32 14.07 1.28
C ILE A 33 -8.36 13.56 2.36
N GLY A 34 -8.35 14.24 3.50
CA GLY A 34 -7.68 13.83 4.72
C GLY A 34 -8.62 13.99 5.92
N ALA A 35 -8.39 13.20 6.96
CA ALA A 35 -9.16 13.25 8.19
C ALA A 35 -8.28 12.90 9.39
N MET A 36 -8.61 13.52 10.52
CA MET A 36 -8.08 13.18 11.83
C MET A 36 -9.24 12.62 12.65
N TRP A 37 -9.12 11.35 13.05
CA TRP A 37 -10.08 10.70 13.94
C TRP A 37 -9.46 10.63 15.33
N ALA A 38 -10.08 11.31 16.30
CA ALA A 38 -9.57 11.39 17.66
C ALA A 38 -10.63 10.94 18.66
N LYS A 39 -10.19 10.40 19.80
CA LYS A 39 -11.05 10.22 20.97
C LYS A 39 -11.60 11.57 21.41
N ARG A 40 -12.83 11.58 21.91
CA ARG A 40 -13.53 12.80 22.31
C ARG A 40 -12.72 13.66 23.30
N SER A 41 -12.17 13.04 24.34
CA SER A 41 -11.35 13.72 25.36
C SER A 41 -10.11 14.43 24.78
N VAL A 42 -9.57 13.94 23.66
CA VAL A 42 -8.45 14.58 22.96
C VAL A 42 -8.95 15.69 22.03
N ALA A 43 -10.04 15.44 21.33
CA ALA A 43 -10.63 16.41 20.40
C ALA A 43 -11.15 17.68 21.11
N GLU A 44 -11.50 17.60 22.38
CA GLU A 44 -12.01 18.71 23.21
C GLU A 44 -11.03 19.88 23.38
N VAL A 45 -9.74 19.68 23.06
CA VAL A 45 -8.76 20.77 23.01
C VAL A 45 -9.09 21.80 21.92
N PHE A 46 -9.68 21.37 20.80
CA PHE A 46 -10.11 22.28 19.75
C PHE A 46 -11.38 23.01 20.14
N LYS A 47 -11.37 24.33 19.99
CA LYS A 47 -12.52 25.22 20.09
C LYS A 47 -12.94 25.69 18.70
N PRO A 48 -14.19 26.17 18.54
CA PRO A 48 -14.63 26.77 17.28
C PRO A 48 -13.67 27.87 16.83
N GLY A 49 -13.09 27.72 15.64
CA GLY A 49 -12.12 28.65 15.05
C GLY A 49 -10.66 28.19 15.07
N ASP A 50 -10.29 27.22 15.91
CA ASP A 50 -8.88 26.78 16.05
C ASP A 50 -8.33 26.04 14.82
N HIS A 51 -9.20 25.38 14.08
CA HIS A 51 -8.83 24.62 12.89
C HIS A 51 -9.91 24.74 11.82
N GLY A 52 -9.48 25.00 10.58
CA GLY A 52 -10.35 25.09 9.43
C GLY A 52 -9.55 25.01 8.14
N SER A 53 -10.25 24.70 7.05
CA SER A 53 -9.73 24.80 5.69
C SER A 53 -10.91 25.05 4.77
N THR A 54 -10.71 25.89 3.76
CA THR A 54 -11.72 26.25 2.76
C THR A 54 -12.37 25.02 2.11
N PHE A 55 -11.61 23.92 1.97
CA PHE A 55 -12.06 22.69 1.31
C PHE A 55 -12.32 21.52 2.27
N SER A 56 -12.28 21.74 3.59
CA SER A 56 -12.58 20.70 4.57
C SER A 56 -14.05 20.29 4.53
N GLY A 57 -14.31 18.98 4.51
CA GLY A 57 -15.66 18.44 4.60
C GLY A 57 -16.57 18.73 3.41
N THR A 58 -16.01 19.04 2.23
CA THR A 58 -16.83 19.27 1.02
C THR A 58 -17.64 18.04 0.65
N ALA A 59 -18.90 18.26 0.22
CA ALA A 59 -19.84 17.19 -0.08
C ALA A 59 -19.32 16.20 -1.15
N ILE A 60 -18.58 16.71 -2.15
CA ILE A 60 -18.00 15.87 -3.20
C ILE A 60 -16.89 14.96 -2.66
N ALA A 61 -15.99 15.50 -1.82
CA ALA A 61 -14.91 14.72 -1.22
C ALA A 61 -15.45 13.65 -0.26
N THR A 62 -16.41 14.03 0.60
CA THR A 62 -17.03 13.09 1.55
C THR A 62 -17.88 12.03 0.86
N SER A 63 -18.53 12.36 -0.27
CA SER A 63 -19.28 11.38 -1.07
C SER A 63 -18.37 10.35 -1.73
N ALA A 64 -17.25 10.81 -2.32
CA ALA A 64 -16.24 9.91 -2.89
C ALA A 64 -15.64 8.98 -1.82
N ALA A 65 -15.33 9.53 -0.64
CA ALA A 65 -14.82 8.74 0.47
C ALA A 65 -15.82 7.70 0.98
N LYS A 66 -17.10 8.09 1.13
CA LYS A 66 -18.18 7.18 1.53
C LYS A 66 -18.34 6.04 0.52
N ALA A 67 -18.42 6.36 -0.77
CA ALA A 67 -18.56 5.35 -1.83
C ALA A 67 -17.36 4.38 -1.85
N THR A 68 -16.15 4.92 -1.71
CA THR A 68 -14.92 4.12 -1.61
C THR A 68 -14.98 3.15 -0.43
N ILE A 69 -15.30 3.62 0.77
CA ILE A 69 -15.34 2.78 1.97
C ILE A 69 -16.41 1.70 1.86
N ILE A 70 -17.60 2.03 1.33
CA ILE A 70 -18.67 1.05 1.07
C ILE A 70 -18.17 -0.04 0.13
N GLU A 71 -17.51 0.34 -0.97
CA GLU A 71 -16.99 -0.64 -1.92
C GLU A 71 -15.89 -1.52 -1.29
N MET A 72 -15.00 -0.92 -0.51
CA MET A 72 -13.97 -1.66 0.23
C MET A 72 -14.55 -2.66 1.24
N GLN A 73 -15.68 -2.31 1.88
CA GLN A 73 -16.43 -3.24 2.73
C GLN A 73 -17.06 -4.36 1.90
N ARG A 74 -17.70 -4.02 0.78
CA ARG A 74 -18.37 -4.97 -0.11
C ARG A 74 -17.44 -6.05 -0.64
N ILE A 75 -16.21 -5.68 -1.03
CA ILE A 75 -15.21 -6.62 -1.56
C ILE A 75 -14.37 -7.31 -0.47
N ASP A 76 -14.55 -6.95 0.80
CA ASP A 76 -13.68 -7.33 1.91
C ASP A 76 -12.19 -7.06 1.59
N ALA A 77 -11.90 -5.76 1.41
CA ALA A 77 -10.58 -5.28 1.04
C ALA A 77 -9.43 -5.78 1.95
N PRO A 78 -9.57 -5.85 3.30
CA PRO A 78 -8.55 -6.44 4.16
C PRO A 78 -8.26 -7.91 3.84
N ARG A 79 -9.29 -8.75 3.62
CA ARG A 79 -9.11 -10.15 3.26
C ARG A 79 -8.38 -10.29 1.93
N LEU A 80 -8.81 -9.56 0.89
CA LEU A 80 -8.15 -9.55 -0.42
C LEU A 80 -6.67 -9.17 -0.32
N ALA A 81 -6.36 -8.10 0.43
CA ALA A 81 -4.97 -7.68 0.61
C ALA A 81 -4.11 -8.75 1.30
N THR A 82 -4.70 -9.51 2.23
CA THR A 82 -4.03 -10.61 2.92
C THR A 82 -3.72 -11.76 1.96
N GLU A 83 -4.75 -12.24 1.24
CA GLU A 83 -4.63 -13.37 0.31
C GLU A 83 -3.67 -13.07 -0.84
N LYS A 84 -3.85 -11.92 -1.51
CA LYS A 84 -3.01 -11.50 -2.63
C LYS A 84 -1.59 -11.13 -2.19
N GLY A 85 -1.46 -10.53 -1.01
CA GLY A 85 -0.16 -10.27 -0.38
C GLY A 85 0.63 -11.56 -0.15
N ALA A 86 0.00 -12.58 0.44
CA ALA A 86 0.63 -13.87 0.69
C ALA A 86 1.10 -14.55 -0.61
N LEU A 87 0.26 -14.56 -1.65
CA LEU A 87 0.63 -15.11 -2.96
C LEU A 87 1.82 -14.35 -3.56
N LEU A 88 1.76 -13.02 -3.59
CA LEU A 88 2.83 -12.20 -4.15
C LEU A 88 4.15 -12.39 -3.38
N THR A 89 4.11 -12.41 -2.04
CA THR A 89 5.28 -12.72 -1.20
C THR A 89 5.84 -14.10 -1.52
N GLN A 90 4.99 -15.13 -1.61
CA GLN A 90 5.41 -16.50 -1.90
C GLN A 90 6.13 -16.62 -3.24
N LEU A 91 5.60 -15.96 -4.28
CA LEU A 91 6.17 -16.03 -5.62
C LEU A 91 7.47 -15.23 -5.75
N VAL A 92 7.49 -14.00 -5.24
CA VAL A 92 8.68 -13.14 -5.31
C VAL A 92 9.83 -13.70 -4.48
N SER A 93 9.57 -14.28 -3.31
CA SER A 93 10.60 -14.86 -2.44
C SER A 93 11.33 -16.06 -3.06
N LYS A 94 10.81 -16.63 -4.14
CA LYS A 94 11.41 -17.77 -4.87
C LYS A 94 12.26 -17.32 -6.06
N LEU A 95 12.29 -16.03 -6.38
CA LEU A 95 13.09 -15.52 -7.48
C LEU A 95 14.56 -15.46 -7.08
N ASP A 96 15.43 -15.79 -8.02
CA ASP A 96 16.85 -15.51 -7.88
C ASP A 96 17.08 -14.01 -7.67
N ASN A 97 18.17 -13.66 -6.99
CA ASN A 97 18.53 -12.27 -6.70
C ASN A 97 17.56 -11.50 -5.79
N VAL A 98 16.64 -12.21 -5.11
CA VAL A 98 15.82 -11.67 -4.01
C VAL A 98 16.36 -12.19 -2.68
N SER A 99 16.83 -11.29 -1.82
CA SER A 99 17.34 -11.63 -0.48
C SER A 99 16.21 -11.91 0.51
N SER A 100 15.16 -11.08 0.51
CA SER A 100 14.03 -11.23 1.41
C SER A 100 12.82 -10.40 0.94
N VAL A 101 11.64 -10.76 1.42
CA VAL A 101 10.43 -9.94 1.26
C VAL A 101 9.90 -9.60 2.65
N ARG A 102 9.64 -8.32 2.90
CA ARG A 102 9.10 -7.80 4.17
C ARG A 102 7.83 -7.00 3.94
N GLY A 103 7.01 -6.88 4.97
CA GLY A 103 5.76 -6.11 4.93
C GLY A 103 4.54 -6.95 5.26
N LEU A 104 3.36 -6.36 5.10
CA LEU A 104 2.07 -6.98 5.43
C LEU A 104 1.06 -6.70 4.32
N GLY A 105 0.23 -7.70 4.01
CA GLY A 105 -0.77 -7.61 2.94
C GLY A 105 -0.13 -7.22 1.61
N LEU A 106 -0.70 -6.23 0.93
CA LEU A 106 -0.21 -5.70 -0.35
C LEU A 106 0.69 -4.47 -0.16
N LEU A 107 1.41 -4.35 0.94
CA LEU A 107 2.46 -3.35 1.13
C LEU A 107 3.77 -4.06 1.41
N LEU A 108 4.51 -4.36 0.34
CA LEU A 108 5.68 -5.22 0.39
C LEU A 108 6.93 -4.46 -0.02
N GLY A 109 8.03 -4.71 0.69
CA GLY A 109 9.39 -4.37 0.29
C GLY A 109 10.14 -5.64 -0.10
N VAL A 110 10.67 -5.67 -1.31
CA VAL A 110 11.48 -6.75 -1.88
C VAL A 110 12.93 -6.32 -1.80
N GLU A 111 13.69 -6.96 -0.93
CA GLU A 111 15.13 -6.75 -0.80
C GLU A 111 15.87 -7.55 -1.86
N LEU A 112 16.70 -6.88 -2.65
CA LEU A 112 17.51 -7.50 -3.69
C LEU A 112 18.81 -8.07 -3.11
N ALA A 113 19.47 -8.94 -3.87
CA ALA A 113 20.79 -9.45 -3.50
C ALA A 113 21.84 -8.32 -3.40
N PRO A 114 22.86 -8.47 -2.54
CA PRO A 114 23.94 -7.49 -2.44
C PRO A 114 24.57 -7.16 -3.81
N GLY A 115 24.84 -5.88 -4.06
CA GLY A 115 25.42 -5.41 -5.32
C GLY A 115 24.41 -5.07 -6.42
N ILE A 116 23.13 -5.39 -6.24
CA ILE A 116 22.07 -5.03 -7.19
C ILE A 116 21.47 -3.68 -6.82
N ASP A 117 21.53 -2.73 -7.75
CA ASP A 117 20.90 -1.41 -7.60
C ASP A 117 19.40 -1.51 -7.94
N ALA A 118 18.55 -1.33 -6.92
CA ALA A 118 17.11 -1.36 -7.07
C ALA A 118 16.58 -0.29 -8.03
N LYS A 119 17.28 0.84 -8.19
CA LYS A 119 16.89 1.87 -9.15
C LYS A 119 17.06 1.39 -10.59
N LEU A 120 18.15 0.69 -10.90
CA LEU A 120 18.38 0.13 -12.23
C LEU A 120 17.34 -0.95 -12.56
N VAL A 121 17.07 -1.86 -11.60
CA VAL A 121 16.00 -2.86 -11.76
C VAL A 121 14.63 -2.20 -11.96
N GLN A 122 14.32 -1.15 -11.19
CA GLN A 122 13.08 -0.38 -11.33
C GLN A 122 12.92 0.30 -12.70
N LEU A 123 14.02 0.72 -13.33
CA LEU A 123 14.00 1.28 -14.70
C LEU A 123 13.78 0.17 -15.74
N SER A 124 14.46 -0.96 -15.63
CA SER A 124 14.21 -2.11 -16.51
C SER A 124 12.77 -2.63 -16.39
N LEU A 125 12.22 -2.66 -15.18
CA LEU A 125 10.81 -3.01 -14.96
C LEU A 125 9.85 -2.03 -15.65
N LEU A 126 10.16 -0.73 -15.64
CA LEU A 126 9.37 0.28 -16.33
C LEU A 126 9.36 0.05 -17.86
N GLU A 127 10.50 -0.34 -18.44
CA GLU A 127 10.60 -0.70 -19.87
C GLU A 127 9.78 -1.95 -20.20
N LEU A 128 9.67 -2.90 -19.26
CA LEU A 128 8.81 -4.08 -19.36
C LEU A 128 7.32 -3.79 -19.08
N GLY A 129 6.97 -2.55 -18.75
CA GLY A 129 5.59 -2.13 -18.48
C GLY A 129 5.14 -2.24 -17.02
N LEU A 130 6.02 -2.62 -16.09
CA LEU A 130 5.71 -2.71 -14.65
C LEU A 130 6.22 -1.50 -13.87
N VAL A 131 5.29 -0.66 -13.42
CA VAL A 131 5.63 0.50 -12.58
C VAL A 131 5.79 0.08 -11.11
N THR A 132 7.01 0.22 -10.60
CA THR A 132 7.34 0.02 -9.17
C THR A 132 8.17 1.18 -8.64
N ASN A 133 8.43 1.20 -7.33
CA ASN A 133 9.30 2.21 -6.72
C ASN A 133 10.50 1.56 -6.05
N ALA A 134 11.72 1.99 -6.41
CA ALA A 134 12.90 1.76 -5.57
C ALA A 134 12.80 2.68 -4.35
N VAL A 135 12.58 2.11 -3.16
CA VAL A 135 12.38 2.88 -1.91
C VAL A 135 13.68 3.04 -1.12
N THR A 136 14.67 2.20 -1.40
CA THR A 136 16.06 2.33 -0.97
C THR A 136 16.97 1.95 -2.14
N ALA A 137 18.29 2.02 -1.96
CA ALA A 137 19.26 1.56 -2.97
C ALA A 137 19.12 0.06 -3.31
N SER A 138 18.55 -0.74 -2.41
CA SER A 138 18.51 -2.21 -2.49
C SER A 138 17.10 -2.81 -2.44
N ALA A 139 16.05 -1.98 -2.31
CA ALA A 139 14.68 -2.47 -2.14
C ALA A 139 13.67 -1.88 -3.12
N LEU A 140 12.92 -2.76 -3.77
CA LEU A 140 11.72 -2.41 -4.54
C LEU A 140 10.49 -2.46 -3.65
N ARG A 141 9.56 -1.52 -3.81
CA ARG A 141 8.24 -1.57 -3.18
C ARG A 141 7.21 -2.08 -4.17
N LEU A 142 6.49 -3.12 -3.77
CA LEU A 142 5.30 -3.62 -4.44
C LEU A 142 4.06 -3.21 -3.64
N ALA A 143 3.20 -2.40 -4.27
CA ALA A 143 1.97 -1.92 -3.65
C ALA A 143 0.82 -1.83 -4.68
N PRO A 144 0.43 -2.96 -5.30
CA PRO A 144 -0.59 -2.97 -6.36
C PRO A 144 -1.98 -2.58 -5.83
N PRO A 145 -2.96 -2.29 -6.69
CA PRO A 145 -4.36 -2.11 -6.26
C PRO A 145 -4.87 -3.30 -5.43
N ILE A 146 -5.82 -3.06 -4.51
CA ILE A 146 -6.40 -4.17 -3.69
C ILE A 146 -7.14 -5.18 -4.57
N THR A 147 -7.65 -4.73 -5.72
CA THR A 147 -8.38 -5.51 -6.71
C THR A 147 -7.46 -6.30 -7.66
N VAL A 148 -6.14 -6.30 -7.45
CA VAL A 148 -5.19 -7.01 -8.31
C VAL A 148 -5.55 -8.49 -8.43
N THR A 149 -5.58 -8.97 -9.66
CA THR A 149 -5.93 -10.35 -10.00
C THR A 149 -4.74 -11.30 -9.79
N THR A 150 -5.02 -12.59 -9.77
CA THR A 150 -3.95 -13.61 -9.71
C THR A 150 -3.09 -13.58 -10.97
N ASP A 151 -3.70 -13.36 -12.14
CA ASP A 151 -3.00 -13.34 -13.42
C ASP A 151 -2.06 -12.13 -13.52
N GLU A 152 -2.51 -10.93 -13.12
CA GLU A 152 -1.65 -9.74 -13.03
C GLU A 152 -0.49 -9.93 -12.04
N ILE A 153 -0.70 -10.67 -10.94
CA ILE A 153 0.39 -11.02 -10.01
C ILE A 153 1.42 -11.91 -10.71
N HIS A 154 0.99 -12.94 -11.44
CA HIS A 154 1.90 -13.82 -12.16
C HIS A 154 2.66 -13.10 -13.27
N GLU A 155 1.98 -12.21 -14.00
CA GLU A 155 2.58 -11.35 -15.00
C GLU A 155 3.67 -10.45 -14.39
N ALA A 156 3.36 -9.74 -13.31
CA ALA A 156 4.31 -8.88 -12.61
C ALA A 156 5.52 -9.68 -12.07
N VAL A 157 5.30 -10.87 -11.51
CA VAL A 157 6.39 -11.75 -11.04
C VAL A 157 7.29 -12.19 -12.19
N SER A 158 6.72 -12.51 -13.35
CA SER A 158 7.48 -12.87 -14.56
C SER A 158 8.36 -11.72 -15.06
N MET A 159 7.83 -10.49 -15.04
CA MET A 159 8.59 -9.28 -15.37
C MET A 159 9.73 -9.03 -14.38
N ILE A 160 9.48 -9.18 -13.07
CA ILE A 160 10.51 -9.07 -12.02
C ILE A 160 11.60 -10.11 -12.23
N ALA A 161 11.24 -11.37 -12.46
CA ALA A 161 12.20 -12.44 -12.73
C ALA A 161 13.07 -12.09 -13.95
N SER A 162 12.46 -11.57 -15.03
CA SER A 162 13.17 -11.19 -16.25
C SER A 162 14.14 -10.03 -16.03
N ALA A 163 13.73 -9.00 -15.29
CA ALA A 163 14.59 -7.87 -14.95
C ALA A 163 15.79 -8.28 -14.07
N LEU A 164 15.62 -9.27 -13.20
CA LEU A 164 16.67 -9.75 -12.31
C LEU A 164 17.67 -10.71 -12.98
N LYS A 165 17.33 -11.33 -14.11
CA LYS A 165 18.24 -12.23 -14.86
C LYS A 165 19.51 -11.54 -15.36
N GLY A 166 19.47 -10.22 -15.58
CA GLY A 166 20.65 -9.46 -16.04
C GLY A 166 21.74 -9.30 -14.96
N TYR A 167 21.43 -9.66 -13.72
CA TYR A 167 22.32 -9.54 -12.56
C TYR A 167 22.75 -10.93 -12.12
N SER A 168 23.37 -11.70 -13.01
CA SER A 168 23.98 -12.96 -12.61
C SER A 168 25.10 -12.69 -11.59
N SER A 169 25.07 -13.40 -10.47
CA SER A 169 26.21 -13.52 -9.54
C SER A 169 27.41 -14.18 -10.20
#